data_AF-A0A2V8CXJ6-F1
#
_entry.id   AF-A0A2V8CXJ6-F1
#
_cell.length_a   1.000
_cell.length_b   1.000
_cell.length_c   1.000
_cell.angle_alpha   90.00
_cell.angle_beta   90.00
_cell.angle_gamma   90.00
#
_symmetry.space_group_name_H-M   'P 1'
#
loop_
_entity.id
_entity.type
_entity.pdbx_description
1 polymer ?
#
loop_
_entity_poly.entity_id
_entity_poly.type
_entity_poly.pdbx_seq_one_letter_code
_entity_poly.pdbx_strand_id
1 'polypeptide(L)'
;MARAQAGDREAYRRLLEDVAPYLRSIASRHFRNSGDIEDAVQEVLLTVHAVRHTYDPARPFGPWLVAIANRRVVDGLRQQGRSRAREVVLE
;
A
#
# COMPACT_ATOMS: atom_id res chain seq x y z
N MET A 1 -0.68 13.16 8.19
CA MET A 1 -0.92 12.05 9.13
C MET A 1 -1.25 12.52 10.55
N ALA A 2 -0.48 13.42 11.17
CA ALA A 2 -0.75 13.89 12.54
C ALA A 2 -2.17 14.48 12.74
N ARG A 3 -2.63 15.38 11.86
CA ARG A 3 -4.02 15.91 11.91
C ARG A 3 -5.09 14.82 11.77
N ALA A 4 -4.81 13.82 10.94
CA ALA A 4 -5.70 12.69 10.73
C ALA A 4 -5.78 11.76 11.97
N GLN A 5 -4.70 11.62 12.75
CA GLN A 5 -4.76 10.98 14.07
C GLN A 5 -5.60 11.79 15.07
N ALA A 6 -5.60 13.12 14.95
CA ALA A 6 -6.46 14.02 15.73
C ALA A 6 -7.93 14.06 15.25
N GLY A 7 -8.32 13.22 14.29
CA GLY A 7 -9.71 13.09 13.82
C GLY A 7 -10.08 13.92 12.59
N ASP A 8 -9.13 14.65 12.00
CA ASP A 8 -9.36 15.39 10.76
C ASP A 8 -9.45 14.44 9.56
N ARG A 9 -10.69 14.06 9.24
CA ARG A 9 -11.02 13.16 8.12
C ARG A 9 -10.65 13.75 6.77
N GLU A 10 -10.74 15.06 6.61
CA GLU A 10 -10.47 15.73 5.34
C GLU A 10 -8.96 15.79 5.07
N ALA A 11 -8.16 16.13 6.09
CA ALA A 11 -6.71 16.02 6.00
C ALA A 11 -6.25 14.58 5.76
N TYR A 12 -6.97 13.58 6.28
CA TYR A 12 -6.68 12.18 6.00
C TYR A 12 -6.97 11.80 4.55
N ARG A 13 -8.13 12.18 4.03
CA ARG A 13 -8.53 11.92 2.65
C ARG A 13 -7.52 12.51 1.67
N ARG A 14 -7.18 13.79 1.82
CA ARG A 14 -6.17 14.48 0.99
C ARG A 14 -4.82 13.77 1.05
N LEU A 15 -4.38 13.37 2.25
CA LEU A 15 -3.13 12.62 2.39
C LEU A 15 -3.15 11.31 1.59
N LEU A 16 -4.26 10.55 1.60
CA LEU A 16 -4.36 9.30 0.84
C LEU A 16 -4.37 9.57 -0.67
N GLU A 17 -5.05 10.62 -1.11
CA GLU A 17 -5.07 11.07 -2.51
C GLU A 17 -3.67 11.47 -2.98
N ASP A 18 -2.94 12.25 -2.18
CA ASP A 18 -1.59 12.74 -2.50
C ASP A 18 -0.57 11.61 -2.61
N VAL A 19 -0.69 10.55 -1.80
CA VAL A 19 0.28 9.45 -1.80
C VAL A 19 -0.04 8.38 -2.84
N ALA A 20 -1.27 8.27 -3.32
CA ALA A 20 -1.68 7.23 -4.25
C ALA A 20 -0.84 7.21 -5.56
N PRO A 21 -0.53 8.35 -6.23
CA PRO A 21 0.35 8.36 -7.40
C PRO A 21 1.78 7.86 -7.10
N TYR A 22 2.30 8.15 -5.92
CA TYR A 22 3.60 7.67 -5.47
C TYR A 22 3.59 6.15 -5.25
N LEU A 23 2.53 5.63 -4.61
CA LEU A 23 2.35 4.19 -4.42
C LEU A 23 2.21 3.44 -5.75
N ARG A 24 1.48 4.00 -6.73
CA ARG A 24 1.40 3.44 -8.09
C ARG A 24 2.77 3.33 -8.74
N SER A 25 3.60 4.36 -8.56
CA SER A 25 4.97 4.39 -9.10
C SER A 25 5.88 3.34 -8.44
N ILE A 26 5.65 3.00 -7.17
CA ILE A 26 6.34 1.89 -6.52
C ILE A 26 5.83 0.55 -7.07
N ALA A 27 4.52 0.36 -7.10
CA ALA A 27 3.89 -0.89 -7.52
C ALA A 27 4.17 -1.25 -8.99
N SER A 28 4.23 -0.26 -9.89
CA SER A 28 4.53 -0.46 -11.31
C SER A 28 5.93 -1.02 -11.59
N ARG A 29 6.85 -0.94 -10.62
CA ARG A 29 8.17 -1.57 -10.70
C ARG A 29 8.11 -3.08 -10.53
N HIS A 30 7.03 -3.59 -9.94
CA HIS A 30 6.87 -4.98 -9.55
C HIS A 30 5.76 -5.69 -10.34
N PHE A 31 4.69 -4.98 -10.70
CA PHE A 31 3.55 -5.51 -11.43
C PHE A 31 3.49 -4.95 -12.85
N ARG A 32 3.02 -5.77 -13.80
CA ARG A 32 2.98 -5.44 -15.24
C ARG A 32 1.60 -4.99 -15.72
N ASN A 33 0.53 -5.52 -15.12
CA ASN A 33 -0.84 -5.13 -15.47
C ASN A 33 -1.36 -4.05 -14.49
N SER A 34 -2.25 -3.20 -14.99
CA SER A 34 -2.80 -2.09 -14.22
C SER A 34 -3.71 -2.54 -13.06
N GLY A 35 -4.38 -3.69 -13.18
CA GLY A 35 -5.24 -4.22 -12.13
C GLY A 35 -4.45 -4.53 -10.86
N ASP A 36 -3.40 -5.32 -10.98
CA ASP A 36 -2.49 -5.67 -9.88
C ASP A 36 -1.84 -4.43 -9.24
N ILE A 37 -1.54 -3.40 -10.04
CA ILE A 37 -1.00 -2.14 -9.54
C ILE A 37 -2.03 -1.44 -8.65
N GLU A 38 -3.27 -1.29 -9.11
CA GLU A 38 -4.32 -0.64 -8.31
C GLU A 38 -4.70 -1.47 -7.09
N ASP A 39 -4.73 -2.80 -7.19
CA ASP A 39 -4.99 -3.70 -6.06
C ASP A 39 -3.89 -3.59 -5.00
N ALA A 40 -2.61 -3.57 -5.41
CA ALA A 40 -1.50 -3.36 -4.49
C ALA A 40 -1.58 -1.99 -3.81
N VAL A 41 -1.94 -0.93 -4.54
CA VAL A 41 -2.13 0.41 -3.98
C VAL A 41 -3.26 0.42 -2.95
N GLN A 42 -4.40 -0.19 -3.28
CA GLN A 42 -5.52 -0.31 -2.35
C GLN A 42 -5.13 -1.03 -1.06
N GLU A 43 -4.46 -2.19 -1.15
CA GLU A 43 -3.98 -2.94 0.01
C GLU A 43 -3.02 -2.11 0.89
N VAL A 44 -2.14 -1.32 0.27
CA VAL A 44 -1.26 -0.41 1.01
C VAL A 44 -2.07 0.67 1.74
N LEU A 45 -3.02 1.32 1.07
CA LEU A 45 -3.86 2.37 1.67
C LEU A 45 -4.73 1.81 2.82
N LEU A 46 -5.30 0.62 2.66
CA LEU A 46 -6.03 -0.09 3.71
C LEU A 46 -5.12 -0.39 4.92
N THR A 47 -3.88 -0.82 4.65
CA THR A 47 -2.90 -1.07 5.71
C THR A 47 -2.54 0.21 6.45
N VAL A 48 -2.22 1.27 5.71
CA VAL A 48 -1.95 2.60 6.28
C VAL A 48 -3.11 3.03 7.18
N HIS A 49 -4.36 2.82 6.75
CA HIS A 49 -5.53 3.11 7.56
C HIS A 49 -5.58 2.31 8.86
N ALA A 50 -5.33 1.00 8.78
CA ALA A 50 -5.36 0.11 9.94
C ALA A 50 -4.27 0.45 10.96
N VAL A 51 -3.04 0.70 10.49
CA VAL A 51 -1.88 0.99 11.36
C VAL A 51 -1.68 2.48 11.62
N ARG A 52 -2.58 3.37 11.17
CA ARG A 52 -2.40 4.84 11.30
C ARG A 52 -2.14 5.30 12.73
N HIS A 53 -2.67 4.59 13.72
CA HIS A 53 -2.50 4.90 15.14
C HIS A 53 -1.07 4.63 15.64
N THR A 54 -0.29 3.84 14.91
CA THR A 54 1.12 3.53 15.22
C THR A 54 2.10 4.57 14.69
N TYR A 55 1.65 5.48 13.83
CA TYR A 55 2.51 6.52 13.29
C TYR A 55 2.93 7.49 14.40
N ASP A 56 4.24 7.73 14.49
CA ASP A 56 4.84 8.71 15.40
C ASP A 56 5.01 10.05 14.66
N PRO A 57 4.30 11.13 15.07
CA PRO A 57 4.43 12.45 14.46
C PRO A 57 5.82 13.07 14.56
N ALA A 58 6.68 12.60 15.47
CA ALA A 58 8.08 13.04 15.56
C ALA A 58 8.95 12.45 14.44
N ARG A 59 8.44 11.47 13.68
CA ARG A 59 9.15 10.81 12.59
C ARG A 59 8.60 11.21 11.21
N PRO A 60 9.45 11.22 10.17
CA PRO A 60 9.00 11.52 8.82
C PRO A 60 8.00 10.47 8.31
N PHE A 61 6.94 10.93 7.66
CA PHE A 61 5.88 10.07 7.14
C PHE A 61 6.32 9.20 5.96
N GLY A 62 7.17 9.72 5.07
CA GLY A 62 7.62 9.02 3.86
C GLY A 62 8.24 7.65 4.14
N PRO A 63 9.28 7.53 4.99
CA PRO A 63 9.89 6.24 5.32
C PRO A 63 8.91 5.24 5.94
N TRP A 64 7.98 5.70 6.79
CA TRP A 64 6.94 4.86 7.36
C TRP A 64 5.99 4.30 6.28
N LEU A 65 5.56 5.15 5.35
CA LEU A 65 4.72 4.74 4.22
C LEU A 65 5.47 3.75 3.30
N VAL A 66 6.72 4.03 2.95
CA VAL A 66 7.53 3.19 2.07
C VAL A 66 7.77 1.81 2.69
N ALA A 67 7.99 1.72 4.01
CA ALA A 67 8.12 0.45 4.70
C ALA A 67 6.85 -0.41 4.57
N ILE A 68 5.67 0.21 4.70
CA ILE A 68 4.38 -0.47 4.51
C ILE A 68 4.22 -0.91 3.05
N ALA A 69 4.49 0.00 2.11
CA ALA A 69 4.37 -0.26 0.68
C ALA A 69 5.25 -1.43 0.22
N ASN A 70 6.53 -1.41 0.57
CA ASN A 70 7.48 -2.47 0.21
C ASN A 70 7.06 -3.83 0.78
N ARG A 71 6.62 -3.87 2.03
CA ARG A 71 6.15 -5.11 2.65
C ARG A 71 4.97 -5.70 1.89
N ARG A 72 3.98 -4.87 1.55
CA ARG A 72 2.78 -5.31 0.82
C ARG A 72 3.06 -5.72 -0.62
N VAL A 73 3.92 -5.00 -1.32
CA VAL A 73 4.34 -5.37 -2.68
C VAL A 73 5.06 -6.73 -2.68
N VAL A 74 5.96 -6.96 -1.73
CA VAL A 74 6.65 -8.27 -1.58
C VAL A 74 5.67 -9.39 -1.26
N ASP A 75 4.69 -9.14 -0.37
CA ASP A 75 3.68 -10.14 -0.03
C ASP A 75 2.73 -10.43 -1.21
N GLY A 76 2.37 -9.42 -2.02
CA GLY A 76 1.60 -9.59 -3.25
C GLY A 76 2.33 -10.46 -4.29
N LEU A 77 3.63 -10.24 -4.50
CA LEU A 77 4.44 -11.08 -5.40
C LEU A 77 4.50 -12.55 -4.93
N ARG A 78 4.58 -12.78 -3.60
CA ARG A 78 4.52 -14.14 -3.03
C ARG A 78 3.18 -14.81 -3.27
N GLN A 79 2.08 -14.06 -3.21
CA GLN A 79 0.74 -14.59 -3.44
C GLN A 79 0.56 -14.95 -4.92
N GLN A 80 1.00 -14.11 -5.87
CA GLN A 80 0.94 -14.42 -7.31
C GLN A 80 1.76 -15.65 -7.68
N GLY A 81 2.96 -15.82 -7.12
CA GLY A 81 3.76 -17.03 -7.34
C GLY A 81 3.06 -18.31 -6.86
N ARG A 82 2.26 -18.22 -5.78
CA ARG A 82 1.48 -19.35 -5.26
C ARG A 82 0.20 -19.61 -6.04
N SER A 83 -0.49 -18.56 -6.50
CA SER A 83 -1.71 -18.70 -7.31
C SER A 83 -1.39 -19.30 -8.68
N ARG A 84 -0.32 -18.83 -9.34
CA ARG A 84 0.15 -19.39 -10.62
C ARG A 84 0.63 -20.84 -10.50
N ALA A 85 1.22 -21.22 -9.36
CA ALA A 85 1.58 -22.61 -9.08
C ALA A 85 0.37 -23.52 -8.79
N ARG A 86 -0.78 -22.95 -8.40
CA ARG A 86 -2.02 -23.69 -8.12
C ARG A 86 -2.93 -23.83 -9.33
N GLU A 87 -2.95 -22.85 -10.24
CA GLU A 87 -3.71 -22.95 -11.50
C GLU A 87 -3.14 -24.00 -12.46
N VAL A 88 -1.85 -24.35 -12.37
CA VAL A 88 -1.22 -25.39 -13.22
C VAL A 88 -1.55 -26.82 -12.76
N VAL A 89 -2.26 -27.02 -11.64
CA VAL A 89 -2.56 -28.36 -11.08
C VAL A 89 -3.96 -28.88 -11.47
N LEU A 90 -4.67 -28.18 -12.37
CA LEU A 90 -5.97 -28.63 -12.89
C LEU A 90 -5.94 -28.76 -14.41
N GLU A 91 -5.15 -29.70 -14.94
CA GLU A 91 -5.41 -30.39 -16.22
C GLU A 91 -5.05 -31.88 -16.11
#